data_AF-A0A9C8L9Q3-F1
#
_entry.id   AF-A0A9C8L9Q3-F1
#
_cell.length_a   1.000
_cell.length_b   1.000
_cell.length_c   1.000
_cell.angle_alpha   90.00
_cell.angle_beta   90.00
_cell.angle_gamma   90.00
#
_symmetry.space_group_name_H-M   'P 1'
#
loop_
_entity.id
_entity.type
_entity.pdbx_description
1 polymer ?
#
loop_
_entity_poly.entity_id
_entity_poly.type
_entity_poly.pdbx_seq_one_letter_code
_entity_poly.pdbx_strand_id
1 'polypeptide(L)' 'MARPTPSPQDVVITKKIVDAGDTFDIEVLDHMVIAAARFVSMRERGLGWST' A
#
# COMPACT_ATOMS: atom_id res chain seq x y z
N MET A 1 3.71 -17.42 -13.78
CA MET A 1 4.16 -16.92 -12.47
C MET A 1 3.29 -15.75 -12.08
N ALA A 2 2.76 -15.71 -10.85
CA ALA A 2 1.86 -14.64 -10.39
C ALA A 2 2.57 -13.28 -10.37
N ARG A 3 1.91 -12.22 -10.86
CA ARG A 3 2.40 -10.84 -10.77
C ARG A 3 1.85 -10.20 -9.50
N PRO A 4 2.68 -9.53 -8.66
CA PRO A 4 2.22 -8.81 -7.49
C PRO A 4 1.61 -7.46 -7.91
N THR A 5 0.52 -7.50 -8.68
CA THR A 5 -0.19 -6.29 -9.12
C THR A 5 -1.26 -5.96 -8.08
N PRO A 6 -1.19 -4.81 -7.39
CA PRO A 6 -2.25 -4.38 -6.48
C PRO A 6 -3.56 -4.17 -7.24
N SER A 7 -4.66 -4.58 -6.62
CA SER A 7 -6.02 -4.33 -7.07
C SER A 7 -6.50 -2.92 -6.66
N PRO A 8 -7.58 -2.42 -7.26
CA PRO A 8 -8.22 -1.19 -6.79
C PRO A 8 -8.64 -1.24 -5.31
N GLN A 9 -9.07 -2.42 -4.82
CA GLN A 9 -9.44 -2.63 -3.42
C GLN A 9 -8.25 -2.44 -2.47
N ASP A 10 -7.05 -2.87 -2.90
CA ASP A 10 -5.81 -2.67 -2.13
C ASP A 10 -5.52 -1.18 -1.97
N VAL A 11 -5.72 -0.37 -3.02
CA VAL A 11 -5.53 1.09 -2.96
C VAL A 11 -6.50 1.72 -1.96
N VAL A 12 -7.78 1.32 -2.02
CA VAL A 12 -8.84 1.85 -1.14
C VAL A 12 -8.55 1.53 0.33
N ILE A 13 -8.17 0.30 0.65
CA ILE A 13 -7.88 -0.06 2.04
C ILE A 13 -6.58 0.58 2.53
N THR A 14 -5.56 0.67 1.69
CA THR A 14 -4.29 1.34 2.02
C THR A 14 -4.52 2.78 2.40
N LYS A 15 -5.33 3.52 1.62
CA LYS A 15 -5.68 4.91 1.94
C LYS A 15 -6.33 5.02 3.33
N LYS A 16 -7.28 4.15 3.66
CA LYS A 16 -7.92 4.15 4.99
C LYS A 16 -6.94 3.87 6.12
N ILE A 17 -5.98 2.97 5.90
CA ILE A 17 -4.96 2.64 6.91
C ILE A 17 -3.98 3.80 7.08
N VAL A 18 -3.54 4.44 6.00
CA VAL A 18 -2.67 5.63 6.02
C VAL A 18 -3.38 6.79 6.75
N ASP A 19 -4.62 7.10 6.39
CA ASP A 19 -5.41 8.16 7.03
C ASP A 19 -5.64 7.89 8.53
N ALA A 20 -5.84 6.61 8.90
CA ALA A 20 -5.96 6.22 10.31
C ALA A 20 -4.63 6.36 11.06
N GLY A 21 -3.51 5.97 10.46
CA GLY A 21 -2.18 6.12 11.06
C GLY A 21 -1.84 7.57 11.35
N ASP A 22 -2.13 8.48 10.41
CA ASP A 22 -1.94 9.94 10.56
C ASP A 22 -2.70 10.50 11.77
N THR A 23 -3.93 10.02 12.01
CA THR A 23 -4.75 10.44 13.17
C THR A 23 -4.10 10.10 14.51
N PHE A 24 -3.27 9.05 14.56
CA PHE A 24 -2.63 8.56 15.78
C PHE A 24 -1.12 8.85 15.86
N ASP A 25 -0.57 9.66 14.96
CA ASP A 25 0.87 9.92 14.83
C ASP A 25 1.68 8.62 14.61
N ILE A 26 1.12 7.69 13.82
CA ILE A 26 1.75 6.42 13.45
C ILE A 26 1.96 6.41 11.93
N GLU A 27 3.21 6.54 11.49
CA GLU A 27 3.54 6.50 10.06
C GLU A 27 3.39 5.08 9.49
N VAL A 28 2.55 4.94 8.47
CA VAL A 28 2.50 3.74 7.63
C VAL A 28 3.64 3.81 6.62
N LEU A 29 4.66 2.97 6.82
CA LEU A 29 5.87 3.03 6.01
C LEU A 29 5.67 2.54 4.58
N ASP A 30 4.92 1.45 4.38
CA ASP A 30 4.61 0.91 3.06
C ASP A 30 3.48 -0.13 3.14
N HIS A 31 2.87 -0.45 1.99
CA HIS A 31 2.05 -1.62 1.77
C HIS A 31 2.71 -2.45 0.65
N MET A 32 3.30 -3.58 1.01
CA MET A 32 3.97 -4.47 0.07
C MET A 32 3.04 -5.58 -0.42
N VAL A 33 2.81 -5.65 -1.74
CA VAL A 33 2.14 -6.80 -2.37
C VAL A 33 3.21 -7.82 -2.78
N ILE A 34 3.11 -9.05 -2.29
CA ILE A 34 4.14 -10.09 -2.48
C ILE A 34 3.57 -11.26 -3.29
N ALA A 35 4.32 -11.76 -4.29
CA ALA A 35 3.99 -12.94 -5.06
C ALA A 35 5.25 -13.73 -5.44
N ALA A 36 5.39 -14.94 -4.90
CA ALA A 36 6.60 -15.77 -5.03
C ALA A 36 7.88 -14.96 -4.67
N ALA A 37 8.88 -14.90 -5.55
CA ALA A 37 10.12 -14.16 -5.35
C ALA A 37 10.04 -12.69 -5.84
N ARG A 38 8.85 -12.10 -5.89
CA ARG A 38 8.62 -10.71 -6.36
C ARG A 38 7.75 -9.96 -5.38
N PHE A 39 7.95 -8.65 -5.31
CA PHE A 39 7.10 -7.74 -4.56
C PHE A 39 6.89 -6.43 -5.33
N VAL A 40 5.89 -5.67 -4.89
CA VAL A 40 5.63 -4.29 -5.31
C VAL A 40 5.39 -3.46 -4.06
N SER A 41 6.13 -2.35 -3.94
CA SER A 41 5.81 -1.27 -3.00
C SER A 41 4.65 -0.45 -3.55
N MET A 42 3.59 -0.29 -2.75
CA MET A 42 2.52 0.62 -3.09
C MET A 42 2.92 2.08 -2.84
N ARG A 43 3.79 2.35 -1.84
CA ARG A 43 4.31 3.70 -1.57
C ARG A 43 5.16 4.22 -2.72
N GLU A 44 6.10 3.43 -3.24
CA GLU A 44 6.94 3.84 -4.39
C GLU A 44 6.11 4.11 -5.66
N ARG A 45 4.93 3.49 -5.76
CA ARG A 45 3.99 3.69 -6.87
C ARG A 45 2.98 4.82 -6.64
N GLY A 46 3.02 5.48 -5.48
CA GLY A 46 2.05 6.52 -5.13
C GLY A 46 0.62 6.00 -4.96
N LEU A 47 0.45 4.75 -4.54
CA LEU A 47 -0.87 4.11 -4.40
C LEU A 47 -1.30 4.08 -2.94
N GLY A 48 -2.33 4.87 -2.60
CA GLY A 48 -2.91 4.87 -1.25
C GLY A 48 -2.34 5.94 -0.31
N TRP A 49 -1.43 6.79 -0.78
CA TRP A 49 -1.00 8.01 -0.10
C TRP A 49 -1.67 9.22 -0.74
N SER A 50 -2.05 10.19 0.08
CA SER A 50 -2.45 11.53 -0.39
C SER A 50 -1.16 12.37 -0.54
N THR A 51 -1.06 13.18 -1.60
CA THR A 51 0.03 14.16 -1.77
C THR A 51 -0.06 15.26 -0.73
#